data_AF-A0A9X3ER32-F1
#
_entry.id   AF-A0A9X3ER32-F1
#
_cell.length_a   1.000
_cell.length_b   1.000
_cell.length_c   1.000
_cell.angle_alpha   90.00
_cell.angle_beta   90.00
_cell.angle_gamma   90.00
#
_symmetry.space_group_name_H-M   'P 1'
#
loop_
_entity.id
_entity.type
_entity.pdbx_description
1 polymer ?
#
loop_
_entity_poly.entity_id
_entity_poly.type
_entity_poly.pdbx_seq_one_letter_code
_entity_poly.pdbx_strand_id
1 'polypeptide(L)'
;MSSGTASAAGEGEKATSAVPLSDDPAVEYKAGTQAYALGNYEQAIVHFERSYALSNHPYLLYNLGLAYTQWHGLSNDAGHLRKARRLFQNYLKALADDPKMDQEQRDDAEAQIAKIDEQLAEIAARTPAATPPEGPSEAVGAPPPRGGDVPPPSKQPVYKKGWFWGVIVVGALAVAGGVTAGVLASRRDDGKPSELGNIGPTRGEVPTGLGLRF
;
A
#
# COMPACT_ATOMS: atom_id res chain seq x y z
N MET A 1 -52.22 2.98 -34.84
CA MET A 1 -51.58 1.86 -34.12
C MET A 1 -50.53 2.48 -33.21
N SER A 2 -50.86 2.52 -31.92
CA SER A 2 -50.00 3.08 -30.87
C SER A 2 -49.22 1.91 -30.27
N SER A 3 -47.89 1.95 -30.33
CA SER A 3 -47.04 0.96 -29.68
C SER A 3 -46.20 1.69 -28.66
N GLY A 4 -46.63 1.60 -27.41
CA GLY A 4 -45.81 1.93 -26.25
C GLY A 4 -44.77 0.83 -26.04
N THR A 5 -43.54 1.23 -25.78
CA THR A 5 -42.51 0.37 -25.20
C THR A 5 -42.13 0.96 -23.85
N ALA A 6 -42.62 0.33 -22.80
CA ALA A 6 -42.19 0.55 -21.44
C ALA A 6 -40.86 -0.17 -21.17
N SER A 7 -40.04 0.46 -20.34
CA SER A 7 -39.24 -0.16 -19.27
C SER A 7 -38.18 -1.19 -19.65
N ALA A 8 -36.93 -0.74 -19.61
CA ALA A 8 -35.89 -1.45 -18.88
C ALA A 8 -34.98 -0.42 -18.21
N ALA A 9 -35.35 -0.04 -16.99
CA ALA A 9 -34.41 0.52 -16.04
C ALA A 9 -33.37 -0.57 -15.73
N GLY A 10 -32.14 -0.37 -16.20
CA GLY A 10 -30.98 -1.15 -15.79
C GLY A 10 -30.54 -0.67 -14.41
N GLU A 11 -31.06 -1.33 -13.39
CA GLU A 11 -30.57 -1.24 -12.03
C GLU A 11 -29.11 -1.74 -11.96
N GLY A 12 -28.23 -0.90 -11.43
CA GLY A 12 -27.26 -1.34 -10.42
C GLY A 12 -26.23 -2.39 -10.82
N GLU A 13 -25.32 -2.07 -11.74
CA GLU A 13 -23.94 -2.47 -11.51
C GLU A 13 -23.26 -1.34 -10.75
N LYS A 14 -23.08 -1.53 -9.44
CA LYS A 14 -22.00 -0.86 -8.71
C LYS A 14 -20.72 -1.28 -9.43
N ALA A 15 -20.31 -0.50 -10.42
CA ALA A 15 -18.97 -0.53 -10.96
C ALA A 15 -18.07 -0.27 -9.75
N THR A 16 -17.56 -1.35 -9.15
CA THR A 16 -16.39 -1.26 -8.30
C THR A 16 -15.35 -0.58 -9.17
N SER A 17 -15.05 0.70 -8.87
CA SER A 17 -14.04 1.49 -9.55
C SER A 17 -12.68 0.83 -9.32
N ALA A 18 -12.43 -0.29 -9.98
CA ALA A 18 -11.17 -0.99 -9.99
C ALA A 18 -10.21 -0.08 -10.76
N VAL A 19 -9.12 0.29 -10.09
CA VAL A 19 -8.03 1.03 -10.73
C VAL A 19 -7.54 0.17 -11.91
N PRO A 20 -7.54 0.67 -13.16
CA PRO A 20 -7.04 -0.09 -14.29
C PRO A 20 -5.53 -0.33 -14.10
N LEU A 21 -5.11 -1.59 -14.18
CA LEU A 21 -3.72 -2.02 -14.03
C LEU A 21 -3.14 -2.48 -15.36
N SER A 22 -1.85 -2.25 -15.52
CA SER A 22 -0.98 -2.68 -16.60
C SER A 22 -0.13 -3.88 -16.18
N ASP A 23 0.35 -4.61 -17.18
CA ASP A 23 1.35 -5.69 -17.04
C ASP A 23 2.79 -5.18 -17.22
N ASP A 24 2.98 -3.88 -17.47
CA ASP A 24 4.27 -3.23 -17.57
C ASP A 24 4.68 -2.57 -16.24
N PRO A 25 5.77 -3.03 -15.57
CA PRO A 25 6.19 -2.49 -14.28
C PRO A 25 6.57 -1.01 -14.32
N ALA A 26 7.06 -0.50 -15.46
CA ALA A 26 7.43 0.91 -15.62
C ALA A 26 6.20 1.81 -15.72
N VAL A 27 5.16 1.34 -16.41
CA VAL A 27 3.85 2.03 -16.46
C VAL A 27 3.25 2.10 -15.07
N GLU A 28 3.25 0.99 -14.35
CA GLU A 28 2.73 0.90 -12.98
C GLU A 28 3.52 1.80 -12.02
N TYR A 29 4.85 1.78 -12.08
CA TYR A 29 5.66 2.68 -11.27
C TYR A 29 5.37 4.16 -11.54
N LYS A 30 5.21 4.54 -12.82
CA LYS A 30 4.88 5.91 -13.20
C LYS A 30 3.50 6.31 -12.67
N ALA A 31 2.50 5.43 -12.79
CA ALA A 31 1.16 5.66 -12.26
C ALA A 31 1.17 5.81 -10.73
N GLY A 32 1.90 4.94 -10.03
CA GLY A 32 2.07 5.03 -8.58
C GLY A 32 2.76 6.32 -8.14
N THR A 33 3.80 6.75 -8.87
CA THR A 33 4.51 8.01 -8.61
C THR A 33 3.59 9.21 -8.80
N GLN A 34 2.79 9.21 -9.87
CA GLN A 34 1.81 10.27 -10.11
C GLN A 34 0.74 10.30 -9.01
N ALA A 35 0.17 9.15 -8.64
CA ALA A 35 -0.81 9.05 -7.58
C ALA A 35 -0.25 9.53 -6.23
N TYR A 36 1.00 9.16 -5.90
CA TYR A 36 1.68 9.62 -4.69
C TYR A 36 1.84 11.14 -4.68
N ALA A 37 2.29 11.72 -5.80
CA ALA A 37 2.47 13.16 -5.93
C ALA A 37 1.15 13.95 -5.78
N LEU A 38 0.02 13.33 -6.15
CA LEU A 38 -1.31 13.89 -5.96
C LEU A 38 -1.90 13.67 -4.55
N GLY A 39 -1.17 13.02 -3.64
CA GLY A 39 -1.67 12.65 -2.32
C GLY A 39 -2.64 11.48 -2.31
N ASN A 40 -2.84 10.82 -3.47
CA ASN A 40 -3.70 9.65 -3.62
C ASN A 40 -2.96 8.39 -3.18
N TYR A 41 -2.56 8.32 -1.91
CA TYR A 41 -1.65 7.29 -1.42
C TYR A 41 -2.20 5.86 -1.54
N GLU A 42 -3.52 5.68 -1.42
CA GLU A 42 -4.17 4.38 -1.67
C GLU A 42 -3.94 3.89 -3.11
N GLN A 43 -4.14 4.75 -4.10
CA GLN A 43 -3.90 4.42 -5.51
C GLN A 43 -2.40 4.22 -5.79
N ALA A 44 -1.55 5.03 -5.15
CA ALA A 44 -0.10 4.90 -5.25
C ALA A 44 0.36 3.51 -4.79
N ILE A 45 -0.16 3.03 -3.66
CA ILE A 45 0.13 1.71 -3.11
C ILE A 45 -0.28 0.61 -4.10
N VAL A 46 -1.49 0.68 -4.66
CA VAL A 46 -1.97 -0.32 -5.63
C VAL A 46 -1.02 -0.45 -6.82
N HIS A 47 -0.63 0.68 -7.42
CA HIS A 47 0.28 0.69 -8.57
C HIS A 47 1.72 0.28 -8.21
N PHE A 48 2.24 0.73 -7.06
CA PHE A 48 3.56 0.29 -6.61
C PHE A 48 3.60 -1.19 -6.26
N GLU A 49 2.54 -1.75 -5.67
CA GLU A 49 2.42 -3.18 -5.40
C GLU A 49 2.41 -3.98 -6.70
N ARG A 50 1.69 -3.51 -7.73
CA ARG A 50 1.69 -4.14 -9.06
C ARG A 50 3.08 -4.09 -9.71
N SER A 51 3.72 -2.92 -9.69
CA SER A 51 5.08 -2.75 -10.21
C SER A 51 6.07 -3.69 -9.49
N TYR A 52 5.92 -3.86 -8.17
CA TYR A 52 6.80 -4.72 -7.38
C TYR A 52 6.56 -6.19 -7.69
N ALA A 53 5.29 -6.60 -7.85
CA ALA A 53 4.96 -7.97 -8.24
C ALA A 53 5.54 -8.34 -9.62
N LEU A 54 5.61 -7.38 -10.55
CA LEU A 54 6.11 -7.58 -11.91
C LEU A 54 7.64 -7.56 -12.02
N SER A 55 8.32 -6.74 -11.21
CA SER A 55 9.77 -6.50 -11.34
C SER A 55 10.62 -7.02 -10.18
N ASN A 56 10.02 -7.23 -9.02
CA ASN A 56 10.70 -7.48 -7.75
C ASN A 56 11.78 -6.43 -7.39
N HIS A 57 11.66 -5.20 -7.91
CA HIS A 57 12.69 -4.17 -7.72
C HIS A 57 12.70 -3.66 -6.27
N PRO A 58 13.84 -3.72 -5.53
CA PRO A 58 13.89 -3.35 -4.11
C PRO A 58 13.43 -1.92 -3.78
N TYR A 59 13.79 -0.91 -4.58
CA TYR A 59 13.36 0.48 -4.35
C TYR A 59 11.82 0.67 -4.30
N LEU A 60 11.02 -0.24 -4.88
CA LEU A 60 9.57 -0.17 -4.73
C LEU A 60 9.11 -0.47 -3.30
N LEU A 61 9.86 -1.26 -2.53
CA LEU A 61 9.60 -1.46 -1.09
C LEU A 61 9.76 -0.14 -0.33
N TYR A 62 10.77 0.67 -0.68
CA TYR A 62 10.96 1.99 -0.09
C TYR A 62 9.81 2.93 -0.45
N ASN A 63 9.40 2.99 -1.73
CA ASN A 63 8.28 3.82 -2.19
C ASN A 63 6.94 3.41 -1.55
N LEU A 64 6.69 2.11 -1.40
CA LEU A 64 5.53 1.60 -0.66
C LEU A 64 5.59 2.03 0.81
N GLY A 65 6.76 1.96 1.44
CA GLY A 65 6.99 2.43 2.80
C GLY A 65 6.60 3.90 2.96
N LEU A 66 7.09 4.77 2.06
CA LEU A 66 6.71 6.18 2.03
C LEU A 66 5.21 6.40 1.83
N ALA A 67 4.59 5.68 0.89
CA ALA A 67 3.16 5.81 0.60
C ALA A 67 2.29 5.46 1.82
N TYR A 68 2.63 4.39 2.54
CA TYR A 68 1.96 4.05 3.80
C TYR A 68 2.20 5.08 4.90
N THR A 69 3.41 5.63 5.03
CA THR A 69 3.70 6.71 6.01
C THR A 69 2.87 7.96 5.72
N GLN A 70 2.75 8.36 4.46
CA GLN A 70 1.91 9.50 4.09
C GLN A 70 0.43 9.22 4.28
N TRP A 71 -0.02 7.99 3.95
CA TRP A 71 -1.41 7.61 4.15
C TRP A 71 -1.79 7.62 5.63
N HIS A 72 -0.90 7.18 6.52
CA HIS A 72 -1.08 7.37 7.96
C HIS A 72 -1.31 8.85 8.33
N GLY A 73 -0.55 9.78 7.74
CA GLY A 73 -0.71 11.21 7.97
C GLY A 73 -2.13 11.73 7.65
N LEU A 74 -2.82 11.11 6.69
CA LEU A 74 -4.20 11.45 6.33
C LEU A 74 -5.25 10.65 7.11
N SER A 75 -5.00 9.36 7.36
CA SER A 75 -6.00 8.45 7.94
C SER A 75 -5.92 8.34 9.47
N ASN A 76 -4.79 8.74 10.06
CA ASN A 76 -4.44 8.51 11.46
C ASN A 76 -4.51 7.02 11.86
N ASP A 77 -4.36 6.11 10.90
CA ASP A 77 -4.39 4.66 11.14
C ASP A 77 -2.98 4.12 11.40
N ALA A 78 -2.68 3.80 12.65
CA ALA A 78 -1.41 3.19 13.05
C ALA A 78 -1.09 1.87 12.31
N GLY A 79 -2.11 1.21 11.73
CA GLY A 79 -1.94 0.09 10.80
C GLY A 79 -1.04 0.42 9.60
N HIS A 80 -1.14 1.63 9.06
CA HIS A 80 -0.31 2.10 7.96
C HIS A 80 1.15 2.27 8.38
N LEU A 81 1.42 2.85 9.56
CA LEU A 81 2.78 2.92 10.11
C LEU A 81 3.41 1.54 10.29
N ARG A 82 2.65 0.58 10.86
CA ARG A 82 3.15 -0.80 11.01
C ARG A 82 3.47 -1.47 9.67
N LYS A 83 2.70 -1.18 8.62
CA LYS A 83 3.00 -1.67 7.25
C LYS A 83 4.25 -0.99 6.70
N ALA A 84 4.35 0.34 6.78
CA ALA A 84 5.50 1.12 6.34
C ALA A 84 6.81 0.61 6.96
N ARG A 85 6.83 0.41 8.28
CA ARG A 85 7.98 -0.14 9.01
C ARG A 85 8.46 -1.47 8.43
N ARG A 86 7.53 -2.41 8.17
CA ARG A 86 7.89 -3.72 7.60
C ARG A 86 8.45 -3.59 6.19
N LEU A 87 7.94 -2.66 5.39
CA LEU A 87 8.42 -2.43 4.02
C LEU A 87 9.85 -1.88 4.02
N PHE A 88 10.17 -0.92 4.89
CA PHE A 88 11.55 -0.44 5.06
C PHE A 88 12.49 -1.54 5.59
N GLN A 89 12.03 -2.37 6.53
CA GLN A 89 12.83 -3.52 6.99
C GLN A 89 13.10 -4.53 5.86
N ASN A 90 12.12 -4.77 4.99
CA ASN A 90 12.31 -5.64 3.83
C ASN A 90 13.24 -5.00 2.80
N TYR A 91 13.16 -3.69 2.62
CA TYR A 91 14.08 -2.94 1.78
C TYR A 91 15.53 -3.09 2.28
N LEU A 92 15.78 -2.88 3.57
CA LEU A 92 17.11 -3.07 4.18
C LEU A 92 17.65 -4.49 3.99
N LYS A 93 16.79 -5.51 4.10
CA LYS A 93 17.18 -6.90 3.81
C LYS A 93 17.59 -7.08 2.34
N ALA A 94 16.78 -6.55 1.41
CA ALA A 94 17.10 -6.61 -0.01
C ALA A 94 18.40 -5.86 -0.36
N LEU A 95 18.71 -4.76 0.34
CA LEU A 95 19.99 -4.05 0.21
C LEU A 95 21.18 -4.84 0.77
N ALA A 96 20.98 -5.64 1.81
CA ALA A 96 22.05 -6.48 2.37
C ALA A 96 22.48 -7.58 1.38
N ASP A 97 21.55 -8.07 0.57
CA ASP A 97 21.81 -9.07 -0.48
C ASP A 97 22.58 -8.49 -1.69
N ASP A 98 22.57 -7.17 -1.86
CA ASP A 98 23.36 -6.45 -2.87
C ASP A 98 24.25 -5.36 -2.23
N PRO A 99 25.45 -5.74 -1.75
CA PRO A 99 26.38 -4.82 -1.06
C PRO A 99 26.84 -3.63 -1.91
N LYS A 100 26.58 -3.65 -3.23
CA LYS A 100 26.90 -2.54 -4.14
C LYS A 100 25.85 -1.43 -4.07
N MET A 101 24.68 -1.70 -3.49
CA MET A 101 23.70 -0.65 -3.23
C MET A 101 24.19 0.28 -2.12
N ASP A 102 23.82 1.55 -2.27
CA ASP A 102 24.49 2.67 -1.62
C ASP A 102 24.09 2.82 -0.14
N GLN A 103 25.10 3.16 0.68
CA GLN A 103 24.98 3.27 2.13
C GLN A 103 23.97 4.34 2.53
N GLU A 104 23.87 5.41 1.74
CA GLU A 104 22.91 6.49 1.99
C GLU A 104 21.47 5.97 2.02
N GLN A 105 21.10 5.03 1.14
CA GLN A 105 19.74 4.48 1.17
C GLN A 105 19.48 3.53 2.34
N ARG A 106 20.52 2.87 2.86
CA ARG A 106 20.41 2.12 4.11
C ARG A 106 20.12 3.06 5.26
N ASP A 107 20.92 4.13 5.37
CA ASP A 107 20.79 5.12 6.43
C ASP A 107 19.42 5.82 6.39
N ASP A 108 18.94 6.17 5.19
CA ASP A 108 17.60 6.75 5.00
C ASP A 108 16.49 5.80 5.46
N ALA A 109 16.56 4.52 5.10
CA ALA A 109 15.54 3.54 5.49
C ALA A 109 15.57 3.25 7.00
N GLU A 110 16.74 3.21 7.61
CA GLU A 110 16.91 3.09 9.07
C GLU A 110 16.31 4.31 9.79
N ALA A 111 16.55 5.52 9.28
CA ALA A 111 15.96 6.75 9.83
C ALA A 111 14.43 6.75 9.72
N GLN A 112 13.85 6.26 8.62
CA GLN A 112 12.40 6.10 8.50
C GLN A 112 11.84 5.12 9.53
N ILE A 113 12.52 3.97 9.76
CA ILE A 113 12.10 2.99 10.77
C ILE A 113 12.12 3.61 12.17
N ALA A 114 13.20 4.31 12.53
CA ALA A 114 13.33 4.94 13.84
C ALA A 114 12.19 5.95 14.08
N LYS A 115 11.92 6.82 13.10
CA LYS A 115 10.81 7.78 13.17
C LYS A 115 9.45 7.10 13.33
N ILE A 116 9.21 6.02 12.59
CA ILE A 116 7.96 5.26 12.70
C ILE A 116 7.82 4.62 14.09
N ASP A 117 8.92 4.11 14.65
CA ASP A 117 8.93 3.50 15.99
C ASP A 117 8.61 4.53 17.08
N GLU A 118 9.14 5.75 16.97
CA GLU A 118 8.76 6.86 17.85
C GLU A 118 7.27 7.20 17.76
N GLN A 119 6.73 7.34 16.53
CA GLN A 119 5.31 7.64 16.33
C GLN A 119 4.40 6.53 16.88
N LEU A 120 4.76 5.26 16.68
CA LEU A 120 4.01 4.14 17.22
C LEU A 120 4.06 4.10 18.75
N ALA A 121 5.21 4.40 19.36
CA ALA A 121 5.34 4.49 20.81
C ALA A 121 4.49 5.64 21.38
N GLU A 122 4.46 6.79 20.71
CA GLU A 122 3.61 7.92 21.10
C GLU A 122 2.12 7.57 21.01
N ILE A 123 1.69 6.93 19.91
CA ILE A 123 0.29 6.48 19.76
C ILE A 123 -0.07 5.48 20.86
N ALA A 124 0.84 4.56 21.20
CA ALA A 124 0.63 3.62 22.29
C ALA A 124 0.54 4.29 23.65
N ALA A 125 1.36 5.32 23.93
CA ALA A 125 1.31 6.08 25.17
C ALA A 125 0.03 6.92 25.31
N ARG A 126 -0.48 7.45 24.19
CA ARG A 126 -1.72 8.24 24.14
C ARG A 126 -2.98 7.38 24.22
N THR A 127 -2.87 6.09 23.91
CA THR A 127 -3.98 5.14 24.04
C THR A 127 -3.85 4.46 25.40
N PRO A 128 -4.55 4.92 26.46
CA PRO A 128 -4.54 4.19 27.72
C PRO A 128 -4.99 2.76 27.43
N ALA A 129 -4.12 1.80 27.71
CA ALA A 129 -4.46 0.38 27.64
C ALA A 129 -5.77 0.23 28.42
N ALA A 130 -6.83 -0.20 27.75
CA ALA A 130 -8.04 -0.62 28.43
C ALA A 130 -7.59 -1.64 29.46
N THR A 131 -7.70 -1.27 30.73
CA THR A 131 -7.45 -2.15 31.86
C THR A 131 -8.16 -3.47 31.53
N PRO A 132 -7.46 -4.62 31.54
CA PRO A 132 -8.16 -5.90 31.55
C PRO A 132 -9.25 -5.79 32.61
N PRO A 133 -10.51 -6.21 32.36
CA PRO A 133 -11.45 -6.32 33.46
C PRO A 133 -10.80 -7.29 34.43
N GLU A 134 -10.40 -6.77 35.59
CA GLU A 134 -10.00 -7.54 36.75
C GLU A 134 -11.27 -8.27 37.17
N GLY A 135 -11.53 -9.40 36.50
CA GLY A 135 -12.59 -10.30 36.88
C GLY A 135 -12.27 -10.79 38.29
N PRO A 136 -13.19 -10.69 39.25
CA PRO A 136 -12.97 -11.27 40.56
C PRO A 136 -12.70 -12.76 40.38
N SER A 137 -11.48 -13.17 40.70
CA SER A 137 -11.14 -14.56 40.96
C SER A 137 -11.82 -14.96 42.27
N GLU A 138 -13.11 -15.27 42.20
CA GLU A 138 -13.81 -15.96 43.29
C GLU A 138 -13.86 -17.45 42.95
N ALA A 139 -12.97 -18.19 43.59
CA ALA A 139 -12.97 -19.64 43.56
C ALA A 139 -14.07 -20.17 44.52
N VAL A 140 -14.66 -21.30 44.11
CA VAL A 140 -15.35 -22.32 44.91
C VAL A 140 -16.87 -22.13 45.17
N GLY A 141 -17.67 -22.92 44.44
CA GLY A 141 -18.75 -23.70 45.05
C GLY A 141 -20.14 -23.62 44.41
N ALA A 142 -20.46 -24.49 43.44
CA ALA A 142 -21.80 -25.06 43.23
C ALA A 142 -21.80 -26.19 42.16
N PRO A 143 -22.57 -27.28 42.32
CA PRO A 143 -22.58 -28.44 41.42
C PRO A 143 -23.39 -28.17 40.13
N PRO A 144 -23.18 -28.96 39.04
CA PRO A 144 -23.74 -28.64 37.74
C PRO A 144 -25.24 -29.02 37.65
N PRO A 145 -26.13 -28.15 37.15
CA PRO A 145 -27.39 -28.59 36.59
C PRO A 145 -27.16 -29.07 35.15
N ARG A 146 -27.69 -30.27 34.94
CA ARG A 146 -27.82 -31.04 33.71
C ARG A 146 -28.62 -30.27 32.65
N GLY A 147 -28.14 -30.31 31.40
CA GLY A 147 -28.96 -30.20 30.18
C GLY A 147 -29.26 -28.78 29.69
N GLY A 148 -28.61 -28.40 28.59
CA GLY A 148 -28.94 -27.22 27.81
C GLY A 148 -28.00 -27.11 26.62
N ASP A 149 -28.44 -27.60 25.46
CA ASP A 149 -27.78 -27.37 24.18
C ASP A 149 -27.75 -25.86 23.90
N VAL A 150 -26.57 -25.25 24.07
CA VAL A 150 -26.25 -23.92 23.57
C VAL A 150 -25.11 -24.11 22.57
N PRO A 151 -25.32 -23.86 21.26
CA PRO A 151 -24.23 -23.94 20.31
C PRO A 151 -23.19 -22.84 20.63
N PRO A 152 -21.88 -23.14 20.55
CA PRO A 152 -20.86 -22.14 20.85
C PRO A 152 -20.96 -20.96 19.86
N PRO A 153 -20.78 -19.69 20.28
CA PRO A 153 -20.65 -18.60 19.35
C PRO A 153 -19.37 -18.83 18.52
N SER A 154 -19.57 -19.16 17.24
CA SER A 154 -18.49 -19.31 16.27
C SER A 154 -17.76 -17.98 16.12
N LYS A 155 -16.53 -17.90 16.64
CA LYS A 155 -15.54 -16.88 16.27
C LYS A 155 -15.33 -16.99 14.76
N GLN A 156 -15.92 -16.09 13.98
CA GLN A 156 -15.58 -15.98 12.57
C GLN A 156 -14.15 -15.43 12.47
N PRO A 157 -13.18 -16.15 11.88
CA PRO A 157 -11.87 -15.59 11.63
C PRO A 157 -12.01 -14.62 10.45
N VAL A 158 -12.33 -13.36 10.76
CA VAL A 158 -12.14 -12.26 9.81
C VAL A 158 -10.64 -12.06 9.73
N TYR A 159 -9.99 -12.78 8.82
CA TYR A 159 -8.71 -12.47 8.14
C TYR A 159 -8.22 -13.74 7.42
N LYS A 160 -9.04 -14.24 6.48
CA LYS A 160 -8.54 -14.99 5.33
C LYS A 160 -8.56 -14.07 4.13
N LYS A 161 -7.47 -13.35 3.89
CA LYS A 161 -7.14 -12.79 2.58
C LYS A 161 -5.72 -13.25 2.23
N GLY A 162 -5.68 -14.41 1.59
CA GLY A 162 -4.49 -15.10 1.10
C GLY A 162 -3.95 -14.51 -0.20
N TRP A 163 -3.69 -13.20 -0.23
CA TRP A 163 -2.90 -12.58 -1.31
C TRP A 163 -1.47 -12.25 -0.86
N PHE A 164 -1.14 -12.42 0.43
CA PHE A 164 0.15 -11.93 0.91
C PHE A 164 1.40 -12.69 0.36
N TRP A 165 1.32 -13.95 -0.12
CA TRP A 165 2.51 -14.71 -0.63
C TRP A 165 2.23 -15.71 -1.80
N GLY A 166 1.19 -15.50 -2.62
CA GLY A 166 0.63 -16.58 -3.46
C GLY A 166 1.07 -16.73 -4.92
N VAL A 167 1.78 -15.77 -5.55
CA VAL A 167 1.91 -15.75 -7.03
C VAL A 167 3.33 -15.42 -7.54
N ILE A 168 4.38 -15.94 -6.88
CA ILE A 168 5.69 -16.06 -7.54
C ILE A 168 5.97 -17.55 -7.83
N VAL A 169 5.05 -18.21 -8.52
CA VAL A 169 5.32 -19.38 -9.36
C VAL A 169 4.18 -19.43 -10.39
N VAL A 170 4.51 -19.58 -11.68
CA VAL A 170 3.61 -19.73 -12.85
C VAL A 170 2.99 -18.42 -13.34
N GLY A 171 3.13 -17.92 -14.57
CA GLY A 171 3.75 -18.38 -15.82
C GLY A 171 3.50 -17.24 -16.83
N ALA A 172 4.55 -16.69 -17.45
CA ALA A 172 4.81 -16.88 -18.89
C ALA A 172 3.56 -16.93 -19.79
N LEU A 173 3.35 -15.85 -20.57
CA LEU A 173 3.04 -15.81 -22.02
C LEU A 173 1.89 -14.87 -22.43
N ALA A 174 2.25 -13.93 -23.33
CA ALA A 174 1.43 -13.31 -24.39
C ALA A 174 0.42 -12.23 -23.92
N VAL A 175 0.18 -11.09 -24.58
CA VAL A 175 0.09 -10.69 -26.00
C VAL A 175 0.19 -9.14 -26.05
N ALA A 176 1.21 -8.53 -26.64
CA ALA A 176 1.21 -7.76 -27.90
C ALA A 176 0.02 -6.80 -28.22
N GLY A 177 0.35 -5.52 -28.46
CA GLY A 177 -0.45 -4.53 -29.21
C GLY A 177 -1.15 -3.47 -28.33
N GLY A 178 -1.01 -2.16 -28.51
CA GLY A 178 -0.41 -1.31 -29.54
C GLY A 178 -0.58 0.14 -29.09
N VAL A 179 0.42 0.98 -29.37
CA VAL A 179 0.50 2.39 -28.94
C VAL A 179 -0.04 3.28 -30.07
N THR A 180 -0.87 4.28 -29.74
CA THR A 180 -1.01 5.46 -30.62
C THR A 180 -1.01 6.75 -29.81
N ALA A 181 -0.20 7.69 -30.30
CA ALA A 181 0.30 8.89 -29.64
C ALA A 181 -0.63 10.10 -29.76
N GLY A 182 -0.43 11.08 -28.87
CA GLY A 182 -1.00 12.42 -28.97
C GLY A 182 -0.28 13.42 -28.07
N VAL A 183 0.90 13.87 -28.50
CA VAL A 183 1.66 14.99 -27.90
C VAL A 183 1.18 16.31 -28.51
N LEU A 184 1.01 17.36 -27.70
CA LEU A 184 1.49 18.75 -27.92
C LEU A 184 1.05 19.63 -26.72
N ALA A 185 1.96 19.97 -25.78
CA ALA A 185 2.77 21.20 -25.69
C ALA A 185 1.92 22.50 -25.54
N SER A 186 1.68 23.07 -24.37
CA SER A 186 2.54 23.78 -23.37
C SER A 186 2.97 25.21 -23.74
N ARG A 187 2.53 26.19 -22.92
CA ARG A 187 3.25 27.40 -22.42
C ARG A 187 2.62 27.75 -21.06
N ARG A 188 3.26 27.43 -19.93
CA ARG A 188 4.26 28.21 -19.15
C ARG A 188 3.73 29.53 -18.61
N ASP A 189 3.45 29.53 -17.31
CA ASP A 189 3.56 30.69 -16.44
C ASP A 189 4.61 30.39 -15.36
N ASP A 190 5.58 31.29 -15.25
CA ASP A 190 6.70 31.25 -14.32
C ASP A 190 6.24 31.68 -12.93
N GLY A 191 6.14 30.71 -12.02
CA GLY A 191 5.80 30.95 -10.62
C GLY A 191 6.42 29.89 -9.72
N LYS A 192 7.68 30.11 -9.32
CA LYS A 192 8.44 29.49 -8.21
C LYS A 192 7.89 28.16 -7.65
N PRO A 193 8.52 27.00 -7.93
CA PRO A 193 8.08 25.75 -7.32
C PRO A 193 8.47 25.71 -5.83
N SER A 194 7.48 25.55 -4.97
CA SER A 194 7.66 24.95 -3.65
C SER A 194 8.26 23.56 -3.85
N GLU A 195 9.35 23.25 -3.15
CA GLU A 195 10.00 21.94 -3.17
C GLU A 195 9.02 20.85 -2.68
N LEU A 196 8.31 20.24 -3.63
CA LEU A 196 7.63 18.97 -3.44
C LEU A 196 8.72 17.90 -3.33
N GLY A 197 8.70 17.15 -2.23
CA GLY A 197 9.66 16.10 -1.92
C GLY A 197 9.87 15.13 -3.10
N ASN A 198 11.12 15.06 -3.56
CA ASN A 198 11.56 14.15 -4.59
C ASN A 198 11.33 12.70 -4.14
N ILE A 199 10.63 11.94 -4.97
CA ILE A 199 10.31 10.54 -4.73
C ILE A 199 11.39 9.72 -5.48
N GLY A 200 12.54 9.57 -4.83
CA GLY A 200 13.74 8.91 -5.35
C GLY A 200 14.99 9.80 -5.22
N PRO A 201 16.20 9.20 -5.07
CA PRO A 201 17.41 9.96 -4.86
C PRO A 201 17.75 10.78 -6.12
N THR A 202 17.52 12.09 -6.07
CA THR A 202 18.05 13.01 -7.08
C THR A 202 19.49 13.31 -6.74
N ARG A 203 20.42 12.69 -7.47
CA ARG A 203 21.78 13.23 -7.57
C ARG A 203 21.72 14.49 -8.42
N GLY A 204 22.29 15.58 -7.91
CA GLY A 204 22.68 16.71 -8.74
C GLY A 204 23.60 16.21 -9.85
N GLU A 205 23.09 16.26 -11.07
CA GLU A 205 23.74 16.27 -12.38
C GLU A 205 22.73 15.70 -13.37
N VAL A 206 22.41 16.48 -14.40
CA VAL A 206 21.48 16.09 -15.45
C VAL A 206 22.15 15.04 -16.33
N PRO A 207 21.61 13.82 -16.38
CA PRO A 207 21.37 13.20 -17.67
C PRO A 207 19.88 12.86 -17.79
N THR A 208 19.32 13.26 -18.91
CA THR A 208 18.02 12.81 -19.45
C THR A 208 17.73 11.33 -19.14
N GLY A 209 16.71 11.09 -18.31
CA GLY A 209 16.05 9.79 -18.15
C GLY A 209 16.53 8.91 -17.00
N LEU A 210 16.24 9.30 -15.75
CA LEU A 210 16.37 8.43 -14.57
C LEU A 210 14.99 7.87 -14.17
N GLY A 211 14.47 6.98 -15.02
CA GLY A 211 13.45 6.03 -14.61
C GLY A 211 14.12 4.85 -13.89
N LEU A 212 13.45 4.28 -12.89
CA LEU A 212 13.80 2.95 -12.41
C LEU A 212 13.93 2.01 -13.62
N ARG A 213 15.08 1.33 -13.71
CA ARG A 213 15.31 0.34 -14.75
C ARG A 213 14.76 -0.98 -14.23
N PHE A 214 13.61 -1.36 -14.78
CA PHE A 214 12.92 -2.61 -14.50
C PHE A 214 13.52 -3.78 -15.27
#